data_AF-A0A5A7QDE6-F1
#
_entry.id   AF-A0A5A7QDE6-F1
#
_cell.length_a   1.000
_cell.length_b   1.000
_cell.length_c   1.000
_cell.angle_alpha   90.00
_cell.angle_beta   90.00
_cell.angle_gamma   90.00
#
_symmetry.space_group_name_H-M   'P 1'
#
loop_
_entity.id
_entity.type
_entity.pdbx_description
1 polymer ?
#
loop_
_entity_poly.entity_id
_entity_poly.type
_entity_poly.pdbx_seq_one_letter_code
_entity_poly.pdbx_strand_id
1 'polypeptide(L)'
;MLFLDIRNRKIMDGVVLGMPGPWADSSYERADIYTTKIGGIPDWPIPIVKQKKSLLECNTCGIDLCLLAQVYAPISSESLAINERIIYVFGCLAPHCESPL
;
A
#
# COMPACT_ATOMS: atom_id res chain seq x y z
N MET A 1 5.18 10.53 -11.16
CA MET A 1 4.23 10.22 -10.06
C MET A 1 2.85 10.65 -10.56
N LEU A 2 2.10 9.72 -11.16
CA LEU A 2 0.78 10.01 -11.71
C LEU A 2 -0.21 10.09 -10.54
N PHE A 3 -0.34 11.28 -9.94
CA PHE A 3 -1.59 11.62 -9.29
C PHE A 3 -2.60 11.78 -10.40
N LEU A 4 -3.54 10.84 -10.51
CA LEU A 4 -4.76 11.09 -11.27
C LEU A 4 -5.43 12.28 -10.58
N ASP A 5 -5.35 13.45 -11.22
CA ASP A 5 -6.07 14.64 -10.82
C ASP A 5 -7.58 14.37 -10.99
N ILE A 6 -8.22 13.95 -9.89
CA ILE A 6 -9.64 13.61 -9.81
C ILE A 6 -10.52 14.86 -10.00
N ARG A 7 -9.95 16.08 -9.99
CA ARG A 7 -10.76 17.31 -9.98
C ARG A 7 -11.17 17.81 -11.36
N ASN A 8 -10.59 17.32 -12.46
CA ASN A 8 -10.87 17.92 -13.78
C ASN A 8 -10.95 16.96 -14.97
N ARG A 9 -11.24 15.67 -14.74
CA ARG A 9 -11.62 14.74 -15.81
C ARG A 9 -13.10 14.42 -15.72
N LYS A 10 -13.83 14.65 -16.82
CA LYS A 10 -15.06 13.91 -17.13
C LYS A 10 -14.80 12.44 -16.75
N ILE A 11 -15.45 11.94 -15.70
CA ILE A 11 -15.30 10.56 -15.25
C ILE A 11 -15.88 9.68 -16.36
N MET A 12 -15.01 9.07 -17.16
CA MET A 12 -15.34 7.92 -17.97
C MET A 12 -15.04 6.70 -17.12
N ASP A 13 -16.09 6.00 -16.68
CA ASP A 13 -16.13 4.63 -16.16
C ASP A 13 -15.03 4.19 -15.17
N GLY A 14 -14.55 5.08 -14.30
CA GLY A 14 -13.59 4.74 -13.25
C GLY A 14 -14.25 4.54 -11.89
N VAL A 15 -13.98 3.41 -11.23
CA VAL A 15 -14.37 3.18 -9.83
C VAL A 15 -13.53 4.08 -8.92
N VAL A 16 -14.20 4.89 -8.09
CA VAL A 16 -13.55 5.72 -7.07
C VAL A 16 -13.24 4.86 -5.85
N LEU A 17 -11.96 4.61 -5.60
CA LEU A 17 -11.50 3.78 -4.48
C LEU A 17 -11.35 4.55 -3.14
N GLY A 18 -11.57 5.86 -3.16
CA GLY A 18 -11.48 6.71 -1.96
C GLY A 18 -11.55 8.20 -2.29
N MET A 19 -11.72 9.00 -1.25
CA MET A 19 -11.64 10.46 -1.34
C MET A 19 -10.17 10.89 -1.22
N PRO A 20 -9.68 11.82 -2.06
CA PRO A 20 -8.38 12.42 -1.82
C PRO A 20 -8.40 13.08 -0.42
N GLY A 21 -7.52 12.64 0.47
CA GLY A 21 -7.31 13.32 1.74
C GLY A 21 -6.76 14.74 1.50
N PRO A 22 -6.69 15.59 2.54
CA PRO A 22 -6.03 16.90 2.47
C PRO A 22 -4.61 16.83 1.86
N TRP A 23 -3.98 15.66 1.94
CA TRP A 23 -2.70 15.25 1.36
C TRP A 23 -2.61 15.30 -0.17
N ALA A 24 -3.71 15.40 -0.91
CA ALA A 24 -3.70 15.45 -2.37
C ALA A 24 -3.23 16.81 -2.94
N ASP A 25 -3.32 17.87 -2.14
CA ASP A 25 -3.03 19.25 -2.56
C ASP A 25 -1.69 19.78 -2.05
N SER A 26 -1.11 19.15 -1.03
CA SER A 26 0.20 19.52 -0.48
C SER A 26 1.09 18.28 -0.36
N SER A 27 2.10 18.18 -1.23
CA SER A 27 3.08 17.08 -1.23
C SER A 27 4.09 17.12 -0.07
N TYR A 28 3.83 17.93 0.96
CA TYR A 28 4.81 18.30 1.99
C TYR A 28 4.61 17.57 3.32
N GLU A 29 3.45 16.96 3.56
CA GLU A 29 3.29 16.06 4.71
C GLU A 29 3.82 14.67 4.34
N ARG A 30 4.86 14.23 5.07
CA ARG A 30 5.42 12.89 4.93
C ARG A 30 4.40 11.88 5.44
N ALA A 31 3.95 10.98 4.58
CA ALA A 31 3.29 9.76 5.01
C ALA A 31 4.23 9.02 5.97
N ASP A 32 3.67 8.59 7.09
CA ASP A 32 4.36 7.81 8.10
C ASP A 32 3.79 6.39 8.17
N ILE A 33 4.33 5.60 9.10
CA ILE A 33 3.93 4.21 9.29
C ILE A 33 2.45 4.04 9.66
N TYR A 34 1.78 5.06 10.19
CA TYR A 34 0.37 5.04 10.59
C TYR A 34 -0.57 5.59 9.51
N THR A 35 0.00 6.07 8.40
CA THR A 35 -0.78 6.59 7.29
C THR A 35 -1.37 5.43 6.47
N THR A 36 -2.70 5.38 6.37
CA THR A 36 -3.37 4.46 5.44
C THR A 36 -3.30 5.01 4.02
N LYS A 37 -2.77 4.22 3.08
CA LYS A 37 -2.55 4.63 1.69
C LYS A 37 -2.68 3.49 0.69
N ILE A 38 -3.02 3.84 -0.55
CA ILE A 38 -3.05 2.93 -1.71
C ILE A 38 -1.84 3.23 -2.59
N GLY A 39 -1.09 2.19 -2.94
CA GLY A 39 0.13 2.32 -3.74
C GLY A 39 1.29 3.06 -3.04
N GLY A 40 2.32 3.37 -3.83
CA GLY A 40 3.52 4.09 -3.37
C GLY A 40 4.60 3.18 -2.78
N ILE A 41 5.50 3.77 -1.99
CA ILE A 41 6.57 3.05 -1.28
C ILE A 41 6.09 2.77 0.15
N PRO A 42 6.20 1.54 0.67
CA PRO A 42 5.80 1.22 2.05
C PRO A 42 6.66 1.94 3.09
N ASP A 43 6.02 2.46 4.13
CA ASP A 43 6.71 3.07 5.27
C ASP A 43 6.99 1.97 6.30
N TRP A 44 8.22 1.46 6.32
CA TRP A 44 8.58 0.36 7.23
C TRP A 44 8.89 0.87 8.65
N PRO A 45 8.32 0.29 9.72
CA PRO A 45 8.64 0.68 11.09
C PRO A 45 10.07 0.29 11.50
N ILE A 46 10.66 -0.69 10.81
CA ILE A 46 12.05 -1.14 10.97
C ILE A 46 12.67 -1.40 9.60
N PRO A 47 13.98 -1.22 9.42
CA PRO A 47 14.64 -1.57 8.17
C PRO A 47 14.35 -3.03 7.79
N ILE A 48 13.89 -3.26 6.56
CA ILE A 48 13.73 -4.61 6.04
C ILE A 48 15.10 -5.28 6.04
N VAL A 49 15.26 -6.26 6.92
CA VAL A 49 16.45 -7.12 6.93
C VAL A 49 16.46 -7.90 5.62
N LYS A 50 17.64 -8.13 5.04
CA LYS A 50 17.81 -8.83 3.76
C LYS A 50 17.00 -10.14 3.67
N GLN A 51 16.77 -10.84 4.79
CA GLN A 51 15.98 -12.07 4.82
C GLN A 51 14.49 -11.90 4.47
N LYS A 52 13.93 -10.69 4.56
CA LYS A 52 12.52 -10.42 4.20
C LYS A 52 12.33 -10.01 2.75
N LYS A 53 13.41 -9.85 1.97
CA LYS A 53 13.30 -9.49 0.54
C LYS A 53 12.58 -10.58 -0.27
N SER A 54 12.81 -11.85 0.06
CA SER A 54 12.11 -12.97 -0.59
C SER A 54 10.60 -12.96 -0.34
N LEU A 55 10.11 -12.28 0.71
CA LEU A 55 8.66 -12.11 0.95
C LEU A 55 8.04 -11.04 0.03
N LEU A 56 8.87 -10.21 -0.60
CA LEU A 56 8.47 -9.17 -1.54
C LEU A 56 8.70 -9.59 -2.99
N GLU A 57 9.07 -10.84 -3.23
CA GLU A 57 9.21 -11.41 -4.58
C GLU A 57 8.02 -12.32 -4.87
N CYS A 58 7.49 -12.25 -6.09
CA CYS A 58 6.44 -13.16 -6.51
C CYS A 58 6.98 -14.59 -6.60
N ASN A 59 6.33 -15.53 -5.92
CA ASN A 59 6.71 -16.94 -5.93
C ASN A 59 6.51 -17.63 -7.30
N THR A 60 5.72 -17.05 -8.20
CA THR A 60 5.44 -17.60 -9.53
C THR A 60 6.42 -17.10 -10.58
N CYS A 61 6.59 -15.77 -10.70
CA CYS A 61 7.40 -15.16 -11.76
C CYS A 61 8.73 -14.56 -11.27
N GLY A 62 8.98 -14.50 -9.96
CA GLY A 62 10.19 -13.94 -9.36
C GLY A 62 10.30 -12.42 -9.42
N ILE A 63 9.29 -11.72 -9.93
CA ILE A 63 9.28 -10.25 -10.01
C ILE A 63 8.89 -9.65 -8.65
N ASP A 64 9.48 -8.52 -8.29
CA ASP A 64 9.13 -7.75 -7.10
C ASP A 64 7.64 -7.41 -7.06
N LEU A 65 7.02 -7.71 -5.92
CA LEU A 65 5.64 -7.35 -5.63
C LEU A 65 5.54 -5.84 -5.39
N CYS A 66 4.47 -5.26 -5.91
CA CYS A 66 4.15 -3.84 -5.70
C CYS A 66 3.27 -3.68 -4.46
N LEU A 67 3.49 -2.61 -3.69
CA LEU A 67 2.57 -2.24 -2.62
C LEU A 67 1.22 -1.85 -3.24
N LEU A 68 0.16 -2.57 -2.87
CA LEU A 68 -1.21 -2.23 -3.23
C LEU A 68 -1.83 -1.34 -2.15
N ALA A 69 -1.63 -1.69 -0.87
CA ALA A 69 -2.16 -0.92 0.25
C ALA A 69 -1.30 -1.05 1.50
N GLN A 70 -1.19 0.05 2.25
CA GLN A 70 -0.74 0.09 3.63
C GLN A 70 -1.94 0.55 4.46
N VAL A 71 -2.34 -0.25 5.44
CA VAL A 71 -3.54 -0.02 6.24
C VAL A 71 -3.17 -0.01 7.70
N TYR A 72 -3.40 1.13 8.35
CA TYR A 72 -3.32 1.23 9.80
C TYR A 72 -4.57 0.60 10.42
N ALA A 73 -4.36 -0.43 11.24
CA ALA A 73 -5.42 -1.29 11.77
C ALA A 73 -5.23 -1.54 13.27
N PRO A 74 -5.41 -0.51 14.11
CA PRO A 74 -5.25 -0.66 15.55
C PRO A 74 -6.29 -1.63 16.11
N ILE A 75 -5.88 -2.42 17.11
CA ILE A 75 -6.76 -3.33 17.83
C ILE A 75 -6.85 -2.86 19.27
N SER A 76 -8.07 -2.60 19.74
CA SER A 76 -8.34 -2.33 21.15
C SER A 76 -8.72 -3.63 21.86
N SER A 77 -7.77 -4.24 22.57
CA SER A 77 -8.05 -5.38 23.44
C SER A 77 -7.22 -5.27 24.72
N GLU A 78 -7.87 -5.38 25.88
CA GLU A 78 -7.20 -5.34 27.19
C GLU A 78 -6.17 -6.47 27.37
N SER A 79 -6.27 -7.55 26.58
CA SER A 79 -5.39 -8.71 26.62
C SER A 79 -4.17 -8.65 25.71
N LEU A 80 -4.04 -7.62 24.86
CA LEU A 80 -2.93 -7.52 23.90
C LEU A 80 -1.90 -6.48 24.34
N ALA A 81 -0.63 -6.88 24.35
CA ALA A 81 0.48 -5.97 24.68
C ALA A 81 0.81 -4.98 23.54
N ILE A 82 0.29 -5.20 22.33
CA ILE A 82 0.55 -4.38 21.14
C ILE A 82 -0.77 -4.04 20.47
N ASN A 83 -1.16 -2.77 20.57
CA ASN A 83 -2.40 -2.22 20.01
C ASN A 83 -2.20 -1.69 18.59
N GLU A 84 -1.00 -1.26 18.25
CA GLU A 84 -0.67 -0.66 16.95
C GLU A 84 -0.32 -1.75 15.93
N ARG A 85 -1.06 -1.81 14.82
CA ARG A 85 -0.77 -2.73 13.71
C ARG A 85 -0.90 -2.04 12.38
N ILE A 86 -0.06 -2.49 11.46
CA ILE A 86 -0.05 -2.02 10.08
C ILE A 86 -0.09 -3.25 9.19
N ILE A 87 -1.07 -3.29 8.29
CA ILE A 87 -1.24 -4.36 7.32
C ILE A 87 -0.70 -3.83 5.99
N TYR A 88 0.24 -4.57 5.39
CA TYR A 88 0.73 -4.29 4.05
C TYR A 88 0.19 -5.35 3.09
N VAL A 89 -0.41 -4.90 2.00
CA VAL A 89 -0.91 -5.76 0.92
C VAL A 89 -0.02 -5.56 -0.29
N PHE A 90 0.59 -6.64 -0.74
CA PHE A 90 1.47 -6.68 -1.90
C PHE A 90 0.86 -7.54 -3.00
N GLY A 91 1.10 -7.17 -4.26
CA GLY A 91 0.61 -7.91 -5.41
C GLY A 91 1.59 -7.90 -6.57
N CYS A 92 1.58 -8.98 -7.36
CA CYS A 92 2.30 -9.04 -8.61
C CYS A 92 1.49 -8.33 -9.69
N LEU A 93 2.12 -7.42 -10.43
CA LEU A 93 1.48 -6.68 -11.54
C LEU A 93 1.95 -7.18 -12.91
N ALA A 94 2.72 -8.27 -12.96
CA ALA A 94 3.20 -8.83 -14.21
C ALA A 94 2.01 -9.42 -14.99
N PRO A 95 1.74 -8.95 -16.22
CA PRO A 95 0.52 -9.32 -16.97
C PRO A 95 0.39 -10.82 -17.27
N HIS A 96 1.52 -11.53 -17.30
CA HIS A 96 1.63 -12.97 -17.57
C HIS A 96 1.80 -13.80 -16.29
N CYS A 97 1.80 -13.16 -15.12
CA CYS A 97 1.87 -13.85 -13.85
C CYS A 97 0.46 -14.27 -13.45
N GLU A 98 0.03 -15.40 -14.01
CA GLU A 98 -1.20 -16.05 -13.64
C GLU A 98 -0.99 -16.73 -12.28
N SER A 99 -1.88 -16.49 -11.32
CA SER A 99 -1.90 -17.28 -10.10
C SER A 99 -2.10 -18.75 -10.51
N PRO A 100 -1.26 -19.70 -10.05
CA PRO A 100 -1.58 -21.11 -10.17
C PRO A 100 -2.81 -21.35 -9.30
N LEU A 101 -4.00 -21.31 -9.90
CA LEU A 101 -5.23 -21.77 -9.27
C LEU A 101 -5.18 -23.30 -9.13
#